data_AF-A0A9W6I7N7-F1
#
_entry.id   AF-A0A9W6I7N7-F1
#
_cell.length_a   1.000
_cell.length_b   1.000
_cell.length_c   1.000
_cell.angle_alpha   90.00
_cell.angle_beta   90.00
_cell.angle_gamma   90.00
#
_symmetry.space_group_name_H-M   'P 1'
#
loop_
_entity.id
_entity.type
_entity.pdbx_description
1 polymer ?
#
loop_
_entity_poly.entity_id
_entity_poly.type
_entity_poly.pdbx_seq_one_letter_code
_entity_poly.pdbx_strand_id
1 'polypeptide(L)'
;MTQDRYVTSTAIQSIRTELDDDVIPKIGELRGLIDSTDVPFPGWGGVGELAIGLRYRQVQEDAREKLSQALDVLESWQEALNTAAVNWRTAEYNSTVVYQ
;
A
#
# COMPACT_ATOMS: atom_id res chain seq x y z
N MET A 1 29.52 -5.40 8.70
CA MET A 1 28.93 -5.39 10.05
C MET A 1 27.50 -4.90 9.91
N THR A 2 26.52 -5.78 10.09
CA THR A 2 25.10 -5.42 10.05
C THR A 2 24.79 -4.74 11.37
N GLN A 3 24.42 -3.46 11.34
CA GLN A 3 24.08 -2.71 12.54
C GLN A 3 22.80 -3.30 13.13
N ASP A 4 22.84 -3.71 14.41
CA ASP A 4 21.64 -4.15 15.11
C ASP A 4 20.64 -3.00 15.12
N ARG A 5 19.56 -3.14 14.35
CA ARG A 5 18.43 -2.19 14.36
C ARG A 5 17.52 -2.58 15.50
N TYR A 6 17.60 -1.84 16.59
CA TYR A 6 16.64 -1.95 17.68
C TYR A 6 15.28 -1.43 17.21
N VAL A 7 14.38 -2.36 16.88
CA VAL A 7 13.00 -2.05 16.52
C VAL A 7 12.22 -1.91 17.82
N THR A 8 11.75 -0.71 18.14
CA THR A 8 10.91 -0.44 19.31
C THR A 8 9.43 -0.45 18.93
N SER A 9 8.54 -0.64 19.91
CA SER A 9 7.10 -0.49 19.73
C SER A 9 6.73 0.89 19.15
N THR A 10 7.47 1.94 19.52
CA THR A 10 7.32 3.31 18.99
C THR A 10 7.72 3.40 17.51
N ALA A 11 8.83 2.78 17.10
CA ALA A 11 9.27 2.79 15.70
C ALA A 11 8.27 2.07 14.79
N ILE A 12 7.74 0.92 15.24
CA ILE A 12 6.68 0.20 14.53
C ILE A 12 5.44 1.07 14.39
N GLN A 13 5.05 1.77 15.46
CA GLN A 13 3.88 2.65 15.43
C GLN A 13 4.08 3.83 14.46
N SER A 14 5.26 4.44 14.40
CA SER A 14 5.58 5.51 13.46
C SER A 14 5.44 5.04 12.00
N ILE A 15 5.97 3.86 11.67
CA ILE A 15 5.87 3.29 10.31
C ILE A 15 4.41 3.01 9.96
N ARG A 16 3.62 2.48 10.90
CA ARG A 16 2.20 2.24 10.68
C ARG A 16 1.44 3.54 10.39
N THR A 17 1.69 4.57 11.18
CA THR A 17 1.09 5.89 10.96
C THR A 17 1.45 6.46 9.59
N GLU A 18 2.70 6.33 9.15
CA GLU A 18 3.11 6.77 7.80
C GLU A 18 2.41 5.97 6.69
N LEU A 19 2.21 4.67 6.88
CA LEU A 19 1.45 3.83 5.95
C LEU A 19 -0.03 4.24 5.89
N ASP A 20 -0.67 4.45 7.05
CA ASP A 20 -2.08 4.84 7.20
C ASP A 20 -2.37 6.24 6.64
N ASP A 21 -1.53 7.21 7.00
CA ASP A 21 -1.83 8.63 6.78
C ASP A 21 -1.32 9.12 5.42
N ASP A 22 -0.29 8.48 4.84
CA ASP A 22 0.35 8.97 3.63
C ASP A 22 0.36 7.96 2.49
N VAL A 23 0.96 6.78 2.71
CA VAL A 23 1.27 5.87 1.59
C VAL A 23 0.01 5.23 1.02
N ILE A 24 -0.82 4.59 1.85
CA ILE A 24 -2.05 3.92 1.39
C ILE A 24 -3.01 4.92 0.74
N PRO A 25 -3.31 6.09 1.35
CA PRO A 25 -4.16 7.10 0.73
C PRO A 25 -3.65 7.56 -0.64
N LYS A 26 -2.35 7.87 -0.78
CA LYS A 26 -1.77 8.29 -2.06
C LYS A 26 -1.88 7.23 -3.15
N ILE A 27 -1.66 5.96 -2.83
CA ILE A 27 -1.82 4.86 -3.80
C ILE A 27 -3.31 4.70 -4.18
N GLY A 28 -4.21 4.85 -3.21
CA GLY A 28 -5.66 4.88 -3.44
C GLY A 28 -6.09 6.01 -4.37
N GLU A 29 -5.56 7.22 -4.17
CA GLU A 29 -5.79 8.37 -5.04
C GLU A 29 -5.27 8.13 -6.46
N LEU A 30 -4.04 7.62 -6.61
CA LEU A 30 -3.48 7.29 -7.92
C LEU A 30 -4.35 6.27 -8.68
N ARG A 31 -4.92 5.30 -7.97
CA ARG A 31 -5.84 4.32 -8.56
C ARG A 31 -7.12 5.00 -9.03
N GLY A 32 -7.70 5.88 -8.23
CA GLY A 32 -8.89 6.66 -8.61
C GLY A 32 -8.64 7.61 -9.79
N LEU A 33 -7.42 8.14 -9.93
CA LEU A 33 -7.03 8.97 -11.07
C LEU A 33 -7.06 8.18 -12.39
N ILE A 34 -6.81 6.87 -12.39
CA ILE A 34 -6.93 6.06 -13.62
C ILE A 34 -8.35 6.10 -14.16
N ASP A 35 -9.37 6.05 -13.30
CA ASP A 35 -10.77 6.10 -13.72
C ASP A 35 -11.13 7.45 -14.34
N SER A 36 -10.47 8.53 -13.91
CA SER A 36 -10.63 9.86 -14.53
C SER A 36 -10.07 9.94 -15.97
N THR A 37 -9.27 8.96 -16.37
CA THR A 37 -8.68 8.89 -17.72
C THR A 37 -9.51 8.07 -18.70
N ASP A 38 -10.66 7.54 -18.27
CA ASP A 38 -11.50 6.72 -19.14
C ASP A 38 -12.02 7.48 -20.36
N VAL A 39 -11.77 6.91 -21.53
CA VAL A 39 -12.26 7.41 -22.82
C VAL A 39 -13.40 6.51 -23.29
N PRO A 40 -14.66 6.95 -23.26
CA PRO A 40 -15.80 6.12 -23.66
C PRO A 40 -15.76 5.81 -25.16
N PHE A 41 -16.30 4.65 -25.57
CA PHE A 41 -16.31 4.26 -26.99
C PHE A 41 -17.36 5.06 -27.79
N PRO A 42 -17.06 5.54 -29.03
CA PRO A 42 -15.79 5.46 -29.76
C PRO A 42 -14.98 6.77 -29.65
N GLY A 43 -14.43 7.06 -28.48
CA GLY A 43 -13.73 8.33 -28.20
C GLY A 43 -12.46 8.56 -29.01
N TRP A 44 -11.93 7.50 -29.63
CA TRP A 44 -10.81 7.57 -30.58
C TRP A 44 -11.26 7.48 -32.06
N GLY A 45 -12.57 7.35 -32.32
CA GLY A 45 -13.12 7.01 -33.63
C GLY A 45 -12.79 5.57 -34.06
N GLY A 46 -13.45 5.04 -35.10
CA GLY A 46 -13.30 3.63 -35.49
C GLY A 46 -11.86 3.21 -35.84
N VAL A 47 -11.10 4.08 -36.51
CA VAL A 47 -9.68 3.83 -36.86
C VAL A 47 -8.76 4.01 -35.66
N GLY A 48 -8.96 5.06 -34.87
CA GLY A 48 -8.15 5.30 -33.66
C GLY A 48 -8.39 4.23 -32.59
N GLU A 49 -9.57 3.59 -32.58
CA GLU A 49 -9.85 2.52 -31.63
C GLU A 49 -9.06 1.25 -31.93
N LEU A 50 -8.93 0.90 -33.21
CA LEU A 50 -8.10 -0.22 -33.65
C LEU A 50 -6.60 0.06 -33.46
N ALA A 51 -6.17 1.32 -33.61
CA ALA A 51 -4.77 1.70 -33.51
C ALA A 51 -4.29 1.92 -32.06
N ILE A 52 -5.12 2.53 -31.21
CA ILE A 52 -4.71 3.06 -29.90
C ILE A 52 -5.67 2.62 -28.79
N GLY A 53 -6.99 2.70 -29.03
CA GLY A 53 -7.99 2.53 -27.97
C GLY A 53 -7.94 1.18 -27.26
N LEU A 54 -7.70 0.08 -27.98
CA LEU A 54 -7.52 -1.25 -27.37
C LEU A 54 -6.32 -1.30 -26.42
N ARG A 55 -5.16 -0.79 -26.86
CA ARG A 55 -3.95 -0.79 -26.04
C ARG A 55 -4.07 0.16 -24.86
N TYR A 56 -4.71 1.30 -25.05
CA TYR A 56 -4.98 2.27 -24.00
C TYR A 56 -5.79 1.63 -22.85
N ARG A 57 -6.92 0.99 -23.18
CA ARG A 57 -7.77 0.32 -22.18
C ARG A 57 -7.04 -0.81 -21.46
N GLN A 58 -6.23 -1.59 -22.17
CA GLN A 58 -5.39 -2.61 -21.55
C GLN A 58 -4.40 -2.02 -20.55
N VAL A 59 -3.73 -0.91 -20.90
CA VAL A 59 -2.78 -0.24 -20.00
C VAL A 59 -3.49 0.33 -18.76
N GLN A 60 -4.71 0.86 -18.92
CA GLN A 60 -5.50 1.32 -17.77
C GLN A 60 -5.86 0.14 -16.85
N GLU A 61 -6.28 -0.99 -17.40
CA GLU A 61 -6.59 -2.21 -16.64
C GLU A 61 -5.36 -2.75 -15.90
N ASP A 62 -4.23 -2.89 -16.60
CA ASP A 62 -2.95 -3.31 -16.02
C ASP A 62 -2.54 -2.37 -14.86
N ALA A 63 -2.68 -1.06 -15.05
CA ALA A 63 -2.34 -0.07 -14.02
C ALA A 63 -3.29 -0.16 -12.81
N ARG A 64 -4.60 -0.35 -13.01
CA ARG A 64 -5.57 -0.57 -11.92
C ARG A 64 -5.22 -1.81 -11.11
N GLU A 65 -4.90 -2.91 -11.80
CA GLU A 65 -4.55 -4.18 -11.16
C GLU A 65 -3.28 -4.02 -10.32
N LYS A 66 -2.22 -3.38 -10.86
CA LYS A 66 -0.97 -3.18 -10.14
C LYS A 66 -1.11 -2.29 -8.92
N LEU A 67 -1.92 -1.24 -8.99
CA LEU A 67 -2.21 -0.40 -7.82
C LEU A 67 -3.05 -1.14 -6.78
N SER A 68 -4.00 -1.98 -7.20
CA SER A 68 -4.74 -2.85 -6.26
C SER A 68 -3.81 -3.81 -5.54
N GLN A 69 -2.93 -4.50 -6.26
CA GLN A 69 -1.92 -5.40 -5.68
C GLN A 69 -1.00 -4.66 -4.69
N ALA A 70 -0.63 -3.41 -5.00
CA ALA A 70 0.17 -2.60 -4.10
C ALA A 70 -0.58 -2.28 -2.80
N LEU A 71 -1.87 -1.93 -2.87
CA LEU A 71 -2.71 -1.69 -1.69
C LEU A 71 -2.81 -2.95 -0.83
N ASP A 72 -3.10 -4.10 -1.44
CA ASP A 72 -3.21 -5.39 -0.71
C ASP A 72 -1.91 -5.71 0.05
N VAL A 73 -0.75 -5.45 -0.57
CA VAL A 73 0.56 -5.66 0.07
C VAL A 73 0.76 -4.69 1.24
N LEU A 74 0.43 -3.41 1.07
CA LEU A 74 0.57 -2.40 2.13
C LEU A 74 -0.35 -2.68 3.33
N GLU A 75 -1.59 -3.13 3.08
CA GLU A 75 -2.51 -3.58 4.12
C GLU A 75 -1.96 -4.81 4.87
N SER A 76 -1.39 -5.78 4.15
CA SER A 76 -0.76 -6.94 4.78
C SER A 76 0.43 -6.55 5.68
N TRP A 77 1.19 -5.52 5.29
CA TRP A 77 2.30 -5.00 6.11
C TRP A 77 1.77 -4.34 7.38
N GLN A 78 0.67 -3.60 7.30
CA GLN A 78 0.02 -3.03 8.47
C GLN A 78 -0.40 -4.10 9.48
N GLU A 79 -1.03 -5.19 9.02
CA GLU A 79 -1.44 -6.29 9.89
C GLU A 79 -0.24 -6.95 10.58
N ALA A 80 0.83 -7.20 9.81
CA ALA A 80 2.07 -7.76 10.33
C ALA A 80 2.74 -6.84 11.35
N LEU A 81 2.80 -5.53 11.07
CA LEU A 81 3.34 -4.53 11.99
C LEU A 81 2.47 -4.39 13.25
N ASN A 82 1.15 -4.49 13.14
CA ASN A 82 0.27 -4.51 14.31
C ASN A 82 0.57 -5.70 15.22
N THR A 83 0.71 -6.89 14.63
CA THR A 83 1.08 -8.11 15.35
C THR A 83 2.44 -7.96 16.02
N ALA A 84 3.43 -7.43 15.30
CA ALA A 84 4.77 -7.18 15.83
C ALA A 84 4.76 -6.17 17.00
N ALA A 85 3.99 -5.09 16.90
CA ALA A 85 3.86 -4.08 17.95
C ALA A 85 3.26 -4.67 19.24
N VAL A 86 2.20 -5.48 19.12
CA VAL A 86 1.56 -6.15 20.26
C VAL A 86 2.53 -7.11 20.94
N ASN A 87 3.25 -7.92 20.16
CA ASN A 87 4.24 -8.86 20.68
C ASN A 87 5.38 -8.13 21.40
N TRP A 88 5.92 -7.07 20.80
CA TRP A 88 6.97 -6.26 21.42
C TRP A 88 6.52 -5.60 22.72
N ARG A 89 5.33 -4.99 22.75
CA ARG A 89 4.78 -4.38 23.96
C ARG A 89 4.56 -5.41 25.07
N THR A 90 4.15 -6.63 24.71
CA THR A 90 3.98 -7.74 25.66
C THR A 90 5.33 -8.21 26.21
N ALA A 91 6.36 -8.30 25.37
CA ALA A 91 7.71 -8.63 25.80
C ALA A 91 8.31 -7.53 26.70
N GLU A 92 8.13 -6.26 26.35
CA GLU A 92 8.50 -5.10 27.18
C GLU A 92 7.79 -5.20 28.55
N TYR A 93 6.48 -5.43 28.60
CA TYR A 93 5.74 -5.56 29.86
C TYR A 93 6.24 -6.73 30.73
N ASN A 94 6.43 -7.91 30.14
CA ASN A 94 6.87 -9.10 30.86
C ASN A 94 8.34 -9.03 31.32
N SER A 95 9.20 -8.32 30.60
CA SER A 95 10.58 -8.06 31.02
C SER A 95 10.70 -6.98 32.09
N THR A 96 9.63 -6.20 32.31
CA THR A 96 9.57 -5.17 33.36
C THR A 96 9.05 -5.73 34.70
N VAL A 97 8.68 -7.02 34.78
CA VAL A 97 8.27 -7.65 36.05
C VAL A 97 9.49 -7.79 36.96
N VAL A 98 9.58 -6.87 37.92
CA VAL A 98 10.55 -6.83 39.00
C VAL A 98 10.38 -8.08 39.87
N TYR A 99 11.47 -8.82 40.09
CA TYR A 99 11.54 -9.84 41.15
C TYR A 99 11.15 -9.19 42.49
N GLN A 100 10.08 -9.69 43.11
CA GLN A 100 9.88 -9.57 44.55
C GLN A 100 10.67 -10.65 45.28
#